data_AF-A0A2N4YPN3-F1
#
_entry.id   AF-A0A2N4YPN3-F1
#
_cell.length_a   1.000
_cell.length_b   1.000
_cell.length_c   1.000
_cell.angle_alpha   90.00
_cell.angle_beta   90.00
_cell.angle_gamma   90.00
#
_symmetry.space_group_name_H-M   'P 1'
#
loop_
_entity.id
_entity.type
_entity.pdbx_description
1 polymer ?
#
loop_
_entity_poly.entity_id
_entity_poly.type
_entity_poly.pdbx_seq_one_letter_code
_entity_poly.pdbx_strand_id
1 'polypeptide(L)' 'TGTLLASVLGGSILTETVFGRAGLGQITLGAIENRDMPLVLGVVMFSALSFVVINLLIDTLYLLIDPRLRLRGHADE' A
#
# COMPACT_ATOMS: atom_id res chain seq x y z
N THR A 1 -8.00 7.37 8.69
CA THR A 1 -8.83 6.75 9.74
C THR A 1 -9.62 5.60 9.11
N GLY A 2 -9.92 4.53 9.87
CA GLY A 2 -10.29 3.18 9.36
C GLY A 2 -11.29 3.07 8.21
N THR A 3 -12.12 4.10 7.97
CA THR A 3 -13.00 4.24 6.80
C THR A 3 -12.29 4.11 5.46
N LEU A 4 -11.08 4.68 5.30
CA LEU A 4 -10.31 4.56 4.05
C LEU A 4 -9.88 3.10 3.79
N LEU A 5 -9.54 2.38 4.85
CA LEU A 5 -9.17 0.98 4.75
C LEU A 5 -10.39 0.15 4.32
N ALA A 6 -11.55 0.43 4.91
CA ALA A 6 -12.80 -0.23 4.59
C ALA A 6 -13.24 0.03 3.13
N SER A 7 -13.05 1.24 2.60
CA SER A 7 -13.41 1.54 1.20
C SER A 7 -12.49 0.85 0.19
N VAL A 8 -11.17 0.85 0.45
CA VAL A 8 -10.19 0.20 -0.44
C VAL A 8 -10.33 -1.33 -0.37
N LEU A 9 -10.48 -1.91 0.82
CA LEU A 9 -10.74 -3.34 0.99
C LEU A 9 -12.06 -3.76 0.35
N GLY A 10 -13.13 -3.00 0.59
CA GLY A 10 -14.45 -3.27 -0.01
C GLY A 10 -14.40 -3.25 -1.54
N GLY A 11 -13.68 -2.30 -2.13
CA GLY A 11 -13.43 -2.27 -3.58
C GLY A 11 -12.65 -3.50 -4.06
N SER A 12 -11.56 -3.86 -3.38
CA SER A 12 -10.74 -5.04 -3.72
C SER A 12 -11.56 -6.33 -3.70
N ILE A 13 -12.31 -6.58 -2.61
CA ILE A 13 -13.15 -7.78 -2.43
C ILE A 13 -14.23 -7.86 -3.52
N LEU A 14 -14.88 -6.73 -3.83
CA LEU A 14 -15.90 -6.70 -4.88
C LEU A 14 -15.30 -7.07 -6.24
N THR A 15 -14.13 -6.53 -6.58
CA THR A 15 -13.46 -6.89 -7.84
C THR A 15 -13.04 -8.36 -7.88
N GLU A 16 -12.49 -8.90 -6.80
CA GLU A 16 -12.10 -10.31 -6.69
C GLU A 16 -13.31 -11.25 -6.86
N THR A 17 -14.44 -10.88 -6.25
CA THR A 17 -15.68 -11.68 -6.28
C THR A 17 -16.33 -11.64 -7.66
N VAL A 18 -16.43 -10.45 -8.29
CA VAL A 18 -17.07 -10.29 -9.61
C VAL A 18 -16.28 -11.00 -10.71
N PHE A 19 -14.95 -10.99 -10.63
CA PHE A 19 -14.07 -11.63 -11.62
C PHE A 19 -13.66 -13.07 -11.25
N GLY A 20 -14.13 -13.61 -10.12
CA GLY A 20 -13.83 -14.97 -9.66
C GLY A 20 -12.34 -15.22 -9.43
N ARG A 21 -11.58 -14.19 -9.03
CA ARG A 21 -10.12 -14.25 -8.84
C ARG A 21 -9.80 -14.15 -7.35
N ALA A 22 -9.10 -15.16 -6.83
CA ALA A 22 -8.61 -15.11 -5.46
C ALA A 22 -7.56 -14.01 -5.30
N GLY A 23 -7.76 -13.10 -4.35
CA GLY A 23 -6.84 -12.01 -4.06
C GLY A 23 -6.69 -11.74 -2.56
N LEU A 24 -5.93 -10.70 -2.23
CA LEU A 24 -5.61 -10.33 -0.85
C LEU A 24 -6.84 -9.82 -0.09
N GLY A 25 -7.83 -9.25 -0.78
CA GLY A 25 -9.06 -8.77 -0.16
C GLY A 25 -9.86 -9.90 0.49
N GLN A 26 -10.12 -10.99 -0.25
CA GLN A 26 -10.82 -12.15 0.29
C GLN A 26 -10.03 -12.87 1.38
N ILE A 27 -8.70 -12.98 1.24
CA ILE A 27 -7.83 -13.58 2.27
C ILE A 27 -7.90 -12.76 3.57
N THR A 28 -7.84 -11.43 3.47
CA THR A 28 -7.92 -10.55 4.64
C THR A 28 -9.29 -10.61 5.30
N LEU A 29 -10.38 -10.65 4.51
CA LEU A 29 -11.73 -10.79 5.03
C LEU A 29 -11.91 -12.12 5.78
N GLY A 30 -11.46 -13.23 5.18
CA GLY A 30 -11.50 -14.54 5.81
C GLY A 30 -10.63 -14.61 7.08
N ALA A 31 -9.49 -13.92 7.11
CA ALA A 31 -8.64 -13.81 8.30
C ALA A 31 -9.36 -13.06 9.43
N ILE A 32 -10.08 -11.98 9.13
CA ILE A 32 -10.86 -11.22 10.11
C ILE A 32 -12.02 -12.07 10.65
N GLU A 33 -12.77 -12.74 9.77
CA GLU A 33 -13.90 -13.60 10.16
C GLU A 33 -13.45 -14.77 11.04
N ASN A 34 -12.34 -15.42 10.68
CA ASN A 34 -11.75 -16.51 11.45
C ASN A 34 -10.95 -16.04 12.67
N ARG A 35 -10.89 -14.72 12.93
CA ARG A 35 -10.08 -14.09 14.00
C ARG A 35 -8.60 -14.47 13.96
N ASP A 36 -8.07 -14.75 12.78
CA ASP A 36 -6.65 -14.97 12.54
C ASP A 36 -5.92 -13.62 12.50
N MET A 37 -5.73 -13.04 13.68
CA MET A 37 -5.03 -11.76 13.86
C MET A 37 -3.58 -11.79 13.34
N PRO A 38 -2.80 -12.89 13.49
CA PRO A 38 -1.49 -13.00 12.87
C PRO A 38 -1.51 -12.82 11.35
N LEU A 39 -2.47 -13.44 10.66
CA LEU A 39 -2.59 -13.30 9.20
C LEU A 39 -2.99 -11.87 8.80
N VAL A 40 -3.96 -11.27 9.50
CA VAL A 40 -4.34 -9.86 9.28
C VAL A 40 -3.13 -8.95 9.45
N LEU A 41 -2.36 -9.13 10.53
CA LEU A 41 -1.15 -8.36 10.80
C LEU A 41 -0.11 -8.57 9.68
N GLY A 42 0.07 -9.81 9.20
CA GLY A 42 0.96 -10.13 8.09
C GLY A 42 0.60 -9.38 6.81
N VAL A 43 -0.68 -9.34 6.43
CA VAL A 43 -1.14 -8.60 5.25
C VAL A 43 -0.94 -7.08 5.42
N VAL A 44 -1.21 -6.55 6.62
CA VAL A 44 -0.99 -5.13 6.93
C VAL A 44 0.50 -4.78 6.83
N MET A 45 1.38 -5.60 7.40
CA MET A 45 2.83 -5.38 7.33
C MET A 45 3.35 -5.46 5.89
N PHE A 46 2.90 -6.44 5.11
CA PHE A 46 3.25 -6.56 3.70
C PHE A 46 2.80 -5.34 2.89
N SER A 47 1.59 -4.85 3.14
CA SER A 47 1.06 -3.65 2.48
C SER A 47 1.86 -2.40 2.85
N ALA A 48 2.21 -2.24 4.13
CA ALA A 48 3.04 -1.14 4.61
C ALA A 48 4.44 -1.16 3.97
N LEU A 49 5.08 -2.33 3.92
CA LEU A 49 6.38 -2.50 3.26
C LEU A 49 6.31 -2.14 1.78
N SER A 50 5.28 -2.63 1.08
CA SER A 50 5.04 -2.31 -0.34
C SER A 50 4.89 -0.81 -0.54
N PHE A 51 4.18 -0.13 0.36
CA PHE A 51 4.01 1.32 0.33
C PHE A 51 5.35 2.04 0.47
N VAL A 52 6.20 1.63 1.42
CA VAL A 52 7.54 2.20 1.60
C VAL A 52 8.40 1.99 0.35
N VAL A 53 8.41 0.78 -0.21
CA VAL A 53 9.18 0.46 -1.42
C VAL A 53 8.73 1.31 -2.61
N ILE A 54 7.42 1.46 -2.81
CA ILE A 54 6.87 2.29 -3.89
C ILE A 54 7.26 3.76 -3.68
N ASN A 55 7.14 4.29 -2.46
CA ASN A 55 7.53 5.68 -2.19
C ASN A 55 9.03 5.89 -2.42
N LEU A 56 9.89 4.98 -1.95
CA LEU A 56 11.32 5.05 -2.18
C LEU A 56 11.67 5.00 -3.68
N LEU A 57 10.96 4.15 -4.43
CA LEU A 57 11.10 4.08 -5.88
C LEU A 57 10.69 5.40 -6.54
N ILE A 58 9.57 5.97 -6.13
CA ILE A 58 9.07 7.26 -6.61
C ILE A 58 10.09 8.37 -6.32
N ASP A 59 10.62 8.46 -5.11
CA ASP A 59 11.63 9.45 -4.73
C ASP A 59 12.91 9.31 -5.59
N THR A 60 13.34 8.06 -5.82
CA THR A 60 14.50 7.78 -6.68
C THR A 60 14.24 8.15 -8.14
N LEU A 61 13.04 7.87 -8.66
CA LEU A 61 12.64 8.25 -10.01
C LEU A 61 12.57 9.76 -10.15
N TYR A 62 12.02 10.48 -9.17
CA TYR A 62 11.99 11.94 -9.17
C TYR A 62 13.39 12.55 -9.13
N LEU A 63 14.32 11.97 -8.35
CA LEU A 63 15.72 12.40 -8.34
C LEU A 63 16.37 12.25 -9.74
N LEU A 64 16.05 11.17 -10.46
CA LEU A 64 16.62 10.88 -11.78
C LEU A 64 15.99 11.75 -12.89
N ILE A 65 14.69 11.99 -12.82
CA ILE A 65 13.93 12.71 -13.84
C ILE A 65 14.06 14.23 -13.68
N ASP A 66 14.12 14.75 -12.45
CA ASP A 66 14.17 16.20 -12.21
C ASP A 66 15.48 16.64 -11.50
N PRO A 67 16.55 16.97 -12.26
CA PRO A 67 17.83 17.39 -11.70
C PRO A 67 17.78 18.76 -10.99
N ARG A 68 16.64 19.48 -11.04
CA ARG A 68 16.48 20.80 -10.40
C ARG A 68 16.34 20.74 -8.87
N LEU A 69 15.91 19.60 -8.32
CA LEU A 69 15.84 19.37 -6.86
C LEU A 69 17.22 19.40 -6.17
N ARG A 70 18.30 19.26 -6.94
CA ARG A 70 19.68 19.22 -6.44
C ARG A 70 20.28 20.59 -6.06
N LEU A 71 19.63 21.71 -6.42
CA LEU A 71 20.19 23.07 -6.28
C LEU A 71 19.73 23.85 -5.05
N ARG A 72 18.78 23.35 -4.26
CA ARG A 72 18.22 24.07 -3.10
C ARG A 72 18.95 23.87 -1.76
N GLY A 73 20.08 23.14 -1.76
CA GLY A 73 20.85 22.84 -0.53
C GLY A 73 22.00 23.80 -0.19
N HIS A 74 22.21 24.89 -0.94
CA HIS A 74 23.40 25.76 -0.80
C HIS A 74 23.10 27.28 -0.86
N ALA A 75 21.86 27.71 -0.63
CA ALA A 75 21.49 29.13 -0.77
C ALA A 75 21.21 29.85 0.57
N ASP A 76 21.70 29.31 1.68
CA ASP A 76 21.69 29.96 2.99
C ASP A 76 23.13 29.98 3.55
N GLU A 77 23.98 30.84 2.97
CA GLU A 77 25.20 31.36 3.61
C GLU A 77 25.27 32.88 3.37
#